data_AF-A0A960JWM4-F1
#
_entry.id   AF-A0A960JWM4-F1
#
_cell.length_a   1.000
_cell.length_b   1.000
_cell.length_c   1.000
_cell.angle_alpha   90.00
_cell.angle_beta   90.00
_cell.angle_gamma   90.00
#
_symmetry.space_group_name_H-M   'P 1'
#
loop_
_entity.id
_entity.type
_entity.pdbx_description
1 polymer ?
#
loop_
_entity_poly.entity_id
_entity_poly.type
_entity_poly.pdbx_seq_one_letter_code
_entity_poly.pdbx_strand_id
1 'polypeptide(L)'
;MSTPTTMEKTTLPKNFHDAVERWKDTYLSDFDFLIENWDRHFPNEPRLQLCAYRDKGMCDRIECGDQEGEPKFLRASQLDPERGHQLLGAIRAQASTEFGSIQQHRLTLARAQDEQDQMWVLRMMAEELRHGYQMLHLLLDDDWSSLSELSSADMVEEILSMTTGSHVLGAFNIDFDSFVDNVVFCALIDRVGKYQLAMQKQSAYLPMAESMPQMLREEAFHLATGVVPMRKWVTQAARGEIYITMSSLQKTLNKWLPRGLEMFGDERGGGTNVRLGLKPLTNRVAQQQYYDEVAKVVADLNMRYLRARLPHLSLAEAKAALARVVEGGEVVEGIAPEKLLRMPDLLFFRRRGEPAFGMVGFGGEEFEDVDAYARHLAEHLPESYLASSDFRSYLDLLGKVAAGTMTATEASRQSPSLRRVAGTCPCSKSVRWVVDSPAPAVL
;
A
#
# COMPACT_ATOMS: atom_id res chain seq x y z
N MET A 1 5.87 -32.85 16.66
CA MET A 1 7.21 -32.29 16.44
C MET A 1 7.12 -31.43 15.20
N SER A 2 7.32 -30.12 15.29
CA SER A 2 7.30 -29.25 14.10
C SER A 2 8.47 -29.62 13.22
N THR A 3 8.21 -29.99 11.96
CA THR A 3 9.25 -30.13 10.94
C THR A 3 10.02 -28.80 10.86
N PRO A 4 11.36 -28.80 10.86
CA PRO A 4 12.12 -27.56 10.74
C PRO A 4 11.77 -26.88 9.41
N THR A 5 11.45 -25.59 9.45
CA THR A 5 11.16 -24.83 8.24
C THR A 5 12.44 -24.62 7.44
N THR A 6 12.41 -24.88 6.14
CA THR A 6 13.54 -24.68 5.22
C THR A 6 13.17 -23.69 4.14
N MET A 7 13.96 -22.64 3.96
CA MET A 7 13.72 -21.65 2.92
C MET A 7 14.20 -22.19 1.56
N GLU A 8 13.28 -22.42 0.64
CA GLU A 8 13.56 -22.72 -0.76
C GLU A 8 13.72 -21.41 -1.55
N LYS A 9 14.70 -21.38 -2.46
CA LYS A 9 14.97 -20.24 -3.34
C LYS A 9 14.89 -20.70 -4.80
N THR A 10 14.06 -20.02 -5.60
CA THR A 10 13.84 -20.32 -7.02
C THR A 10 13.86 -19.05 -7.88
N THR A 11 14.14 -19.20 -9.17
CA THR A 11 14.03 -18.13 -10.16
C THR A 11 12.94 -18.46 -11.17
N LEU A 12 12.29 -17.45 -11.72
CA LEU A 12 11.38 -17.59 -12.86
C LEU A 12 12.09 -18.26 -14.05
N PRO A 13 11.34 -18.92 -14.95
CA PRO A 13 11.89 -19.37 -16.22
C PRO A 13 12.58 -18.21 -16.96
N LYS A 14 13.68 -18.52 -17.65
CA LYS A 14 14.64 -17.52 -18.16
C LYS A 14 13.97 -16.36 -18.91
N ASN A 15 13.02 -16.64 -19.79
CA ASN A 15 12.32 -15.63 -20.59
C ASN A 15 11.55 -14.62 -19.72
N PHE A 16 10.94 -15.06 -18.62
CA PHE A 16 10.23 -14.20 -17.68
C PHE A 16 11.18 -13.48 -16.71
N HIS A 17 12.24 -14.14 -16.24
CA HIS A 17 13.29 -13.47 -15.46
C HIS A 17 13.93 -12.33 -16.25
N ASP A 18 14.33 -12.58 -17.51
CA ASP A 18 14.87 -11.56 -18.40
C ASP A 18 13.86 -10.42 -18.65
N ALA A 19 12.56 -10.70 -18.62
CA ALA A 19 11.51 -9.69 -18.78
C ALA A 19 11.41 -8.77 -17.56
N VAL A 20 11.52 -9.33 -16.34
CA VAL A 20 11.57 -8.53 -15.11
C VAL A 20 12.87 -7.71 -15.04
N GLU A 21 14.01 -8.25 -15.46
CA GLU A 21 15.27 -7.49 -15.57
C GLU A 21 15.12 -6.28 -16.51
N ARG A 22 14.51 -6.44 -17.69
CA ARG A 22 14.23 -5.30 -18.60
C ARG A 22 13.27 -4.29 -18.00
N TRP A 23 12.26 -4.77 -17.26
CA TRP A 23 11.32 -3.91 -16.55
C TRP A 23 12.04 -3.10 -15.47
N LYS A 24 12.91 -3.75 -14.68
CA LYS A 24 13.78 -3.12 -13.68
C LYS A 24 14.61 -2.00 -14.31
N ASP A 25 15.29 -2.26 -15.42
CA ASP A 25 16.15 -1.26 -16.08
C ASP A 25 15.35 -0.02 -16.54
N THR A 26 14.05 -0.17 -16.80
CA THR A 26 13.16 0.93 -17.23
C THR A 26 12.64 1.76 -16.06
N TYR A 27 12.26 1.12 -14.95
CA TYR A 27 11.53 1.74 -13.85
C TYR A 27 12.37 1.95 -12.58
N LEU A 28 13.47 1.22 -12.44
CA LEU A 28 14.40 1.24 -11.31
C LEU A 28 15.84 1.35 -11.82
N SER A 29 16.13 2.39 -12.59
CA SER A 29 17.43 2.61 -13.22
C SER A 29 18.58 2.75 -12.23
N ASP A 30 18.31 3.16 -10.99
CA ASP A 30 19.31 3.33 -9.94
C ASP A 30 19.59 2.03 -9.15
N PHE A 31 19.08 0.87 -9.62
CA PHE A 31 19.31 -0.41 -8.96
C PHE A 31 20.79 -0.77 -8.83
N ASP A 32 21.59 -0.57 -9.89
CA ASP A 32 23.02 -0.91 -9.84
C ASP A 32 23.76 -0.02 -8.83
N PHE A 33 23.39 1.26 -8.76
CA PHE A 33 23.90 2.19 -7.75
C PHE A 33 23.56 1.72 -6.31
N LEU A 34 22.35 1.21 -6.08
CA LEU A 34 21.97 0.61 -4.80
C LEU A 34 22.89 -0.56 -4.44
N ILE A 35 23.12 -1.49 -5.39
CA ILE A 35 23.93 -2.69 -5.15
C ILE A 35 25.40 -2.31 -4.90
N GLU A 36 25.95 -1.38 -5.65
CA GLU A 36 27.32 -0.88 -5.47
C GLU A 36 27.53 -0.23 -4.09
N ASN A 37 26.50 0.40 -3.54
CA ASN A 37 26.54 1.09 -2.26
C ASN A 37 25.90 0.29 -1.10
N TRP A 38 25.52 -0.98 -1.33
CA TRP A 38 24.79 -1.77 -0.34
C TRP A 38 25.53 -1.88 0.99
N ASP A 39 26.80 -2.28 0.98
CA ASP A 39 27.57 -2.52 2.21
C ASP A 39 27.82 -1.22 2.99
N ARG A 40 27.78 -0.05 2.33
CA ARG A 40 27.92 1.27 2.98
C ARG A 40 26.67 1.62 3.79
N HIS A 41 25.48 1.39 3.23
CA HIS A 41 24.21 1.82 3.85
C HIS A 41 23.52 0.72 4.65
N PHE A 42 23.80 -0.54 4.34
CA PHE A 42 23.17 -1.73 4.93
C PHE A 42 24.21 -2.81 5.33
N PRO A 43 25.24 -2.46 6.13
CA PRO A 43 26.40 -3.33 6.38
C PRO A 43 26.07 -4.67 7.06
N ASN A 44 24.92 -4.78 7.75
CA ASN A 44 24.51 -5.97 8.48
C ASN A 44 23.40 -6.76 7.77
N GLU A 45 23.04 -6.36 6.55
CA GLU A 45 21.92 -6.91 5.81
C GLU A 45 22.43 -7.76 4.64
N PRO A 46 21.83 -8.94 4.40
CA PRO A 46 22.18 -9.72 3.23
C PRO A 46 21.86 -8.94 1.96
N ARG A 47 22.74 -9.02 0.95
CA ARG A 47 22.48 -8.39 -0.34
C ARG A 47 21.18 -8.92 -0.95
N LEU A 48 20.40 -8.01 -1.51
CA LEU A 48 19.17 -8.33 -2.20
C LEU A 48 19.42 -9.31 -3.35
N GLN A 49 18.52 -10.27 -3.51
CA GLN A 49 18.55 -11.26 -4.58
C GLN A 49 17.19 -11.28 -5.27
N LEU A 50 17.18 -11.09 -6.59
CA LEU A 50 15.96 -11.15 -7.38
C LEU A 50 15.55 -12.62 -7.61
N CYS A 51 14.80 -13.16 -6.66
CA CYS A 51 14.33 -14.53 -6.65
C CYS A 51 13.04 -14.68 -5.84
N ALA A 52 12.35 -15.79 -6.04
CA ALA A 52 11.24 -16.20 -5.19
C ALA A 52 11.77 -17.03 -4.01
N TYR A 53 11.16 -16.81 -2.84
CA TYR A 53 11.41 -17.55 -1.62
C TYR A 53 10.13 -18.26 -1.18
N ARG A 54 10.26 -19.52 -0.74
CA ARG A 54 9.17 -20.30 -0.14
C ARG A 54 9.66 -20.93 1.16
N ASP A 55 9.05 -20.57 2.29
CA ASP A 55 9.37 -21.17 3.59
C ASP A 55 8.66 -22.54 3.68
N LYS A 56 9.35 -23.62 3.30
CA LYS A 56 8.84 -24.99 3.35
C LYS A 56 8.69 -25.48 4.78
N GLY A 57 7.75 -26.38 5.02
CA GLY A 57 7.48 -26.95 6.34
C GLY A 57 6.63 -26.06 7.23
N MET A 58 5.97 -25.04 6.66
CA MET A 58 4.88 -24.31 7.32
C MET A 58 3.68 -25.22 7.64
N CYS A 59 2.71 -24.68 8.40
CA CYS A 59 1.48 -25.39 8.72
C CYS A 59 0.81 -25.95 7.45
N ASP A 60 0.58 -27.26 7.43
CA ASP A 60 -0.02 -27.98 6.31
C ASP A 60 -1.54 -28.09 6.41
N ARG A 61 -2.15 -27.46 7.43
CA ARG A 61 -3.60 -27.41 7.65
C ARG A 61 -4.17 -26.02 7.39
N ILE A 62 -5.40 -25.96 6.91
CA ILE A 62 -6.17 -24.73 6.75
C ILE A 62 -6.45 -24.15 8.14
N GLU A 63 -6.17 -22.86 8.30
CA GLU A 63 -6.13 -22.18 9.61
C GLU A 63 -7.38 -21.36 9.91
N CYS A 64 -8.28 -21.18 8.94
CA CYS A 64 -9.53 -20.46 9.11
C CYS A 64 -10.59 -20.85 8.06
N GLY A 65 -11.85 -20.51 8.32
CA GLY A 65 -12.96 -20.71 7.39
C GLY A 65 -13.64 -22.08 7.54
N ASP A 66 -14.51 -22.42 6.59
CA ASP A 66 -15.39 -23.59 6.70
C ASP A 66 -14.64 -24.93 6.71
N GLN A 67 -13.42 -24.95 6.16
CA GLN A 67 -12.56 -26.14 6.07
C GLN A 67 -11.38 -26.08 7.04
N GLU A 68 -11.48 -25.30 8.13
CA GLU A 68 -10.44 -25.25 9.16
C GLU A 68 -10.07 -26.67 9.66
N GLY A 69 -8.77 -26.94 9.74
CA GLY A 69 -8.22 -28.23 10.15
C GLY A 69 -7.99 -29.22 9.02
N GLU A 70 -8.59 -29.02 7.83
CA GLU A 70 -8.32 -29.85 6.65
C GLU A 70 -6.93 -29.56 6.06
N PRO A 71 -6.34 -30.47 5.25
CA PRO A 71 -5.07 -30.21 4.59
C PRO A 71 -5.15 -29.01 3.63
N LYS A 72 -4.12 -28.16 3.60
CA LYS A 72 -3.98 -27.08 2.61
C LYS A 72 -3.83 -27.66 1.20
N PHE A 73 -4.36 -26.94 0.22
CA PHE A 73 -4.24 -27.28 -1.20
C PHE A 73 -2.80 -27.08 -1.67
N LEU A 74 -2.28 -28.06 -2.40
CA LEU A 74 -0.90 -28.07 -2.91
C LEU A 74 -0.82 -27.60 -4.36
N ARG A 75 -1.93 -27.71 -5.11
CA ARG A 75 -2.02 -27.38 -6.54
C ARG A 75 -3.25 -26.54 -6.83
N ALA A 76 -3.13 -25.60 -7.77
CA ALA A 76 -4.23 -24.75 -8.22
C ALA A 76 -5.39 -25.59 -8.77
N SER A 77 -5.10 -26.70 -9.45
CA SER A 77 -6.09 -27.66 -9.97
C SER A 77 -6.95 -28.35 -8.89
N GLN A 78 -6.58 -28.24 -7.61
CA GLN A 78 -7.35 -28.80 -6.49
C GLN A 78 -8.35 -27.79 -5.90
N LEU A 79 -8.24 -26.51 -6.28
CA LEU A 79 -9.14 -25.47 -5.82
C LEU A 79 -10.46 -25.57 -6.58
N ASP A 80 -11.57 -25.39 -5.89
CA ASP A 80 -12.85 -25.14 -6.55
C ASP A 80 -12.81 -23.79 -7.31
N PRO A 81 -13.66 -23.61 -8.34
CA PRO A 81 -13.64 -22.40 -9.15
C PRO A 81 -13.82 -21.09 -8.37
N GLU A 82 -14.66 -21.06 -7.33
CA GLU A 82 -14.89 -19.84 -6.54
C GLU A 82 -13.62 -19.42 -5.80
N ARG A 83 -12.98 -20.37 -5.09
CA ARG A 83 -11.72 -20.15 -4.40
C ARG A 83 -10.57 -19.82 -5.36
N GLY A 84 -10.48 -20.55 -6.46
CA GLY A 84 -9.45 -20.34 -7.47
C GLY A 84 -9.50 -18.93 -8.07
N HIS A 85 -10.69 -18.43 -8.43
CA HIS A 85 -10.85 -17.07 -8.95
C HIS A 85 -10.47 -15.99 -7.93
N GLN A 86 -10.89 -16.15 -6.66
CA GLN A 86 -10.55 -15.19 -5.60
C GLN A 86 -9.04 -15.14 -5.34
N LEU A 87 -8.40 -16.31 -5.27
CA LEU A 87 -6.96 -16.41 -5.05
C LEU A 87 -6.17 -15.84 -6.23
N LEU A 88 -6.54 -16.19 -7.46
CA LEU A 88 -5.86 -15.68 -8.66
C LEU A 88 -6.00 -14.16 -8.78
N GLY A 89 -7.18 -13.62 -8.46
CA GLY A 89 -7.40 -12.18 -8.35
C GLY A 89 -6.48 -11.52 -7.32
N ALA A 90 -6.32 -12.14 -6.14
CA ALA A 90 -5.42 -11.64 -5.11
C ALA A 90 -3.94 -11.67 -5.53
N ILE A 91 -3.47 -12.74 -6.18
CA ILE A 91 -2.08 -12.84 -6.68
C ILE A 91 -1.81 -11.74 -7.72
N ARG A 92 -2.74 -11.55 -8.67
CA ARG A 92 -2.61 -10.51 -9.70
C ARG A 92 -2.65 -9.10 -9.11
N ALA A 93 -3.56 -8.86 -8.16
CA ALA A 93 -3.65 -7.59 -7.47
C ALA A 93 -2.35 -7.28 -6.72
N GLN A 94 -1.83 -8.22 -5.94
CA GLN A 94 -0.56 -8.08 -5.24
C GLN A 94 0.59 -7.82 -6.22
N ALA A 95 0.73 -8.62 -7.28
CA ALA A 95 1.76 -8.38 -8.29
C ALA A 95 1.70 -6.96 -8.87
N SER A 96 0.48 -6.49 -9.20
CA SER A 96 0.26 -5.14 -9.70
C SER A 96 0.64 -4.05 -8.70
N THR A 97 0.47 -4.25 -7.39
CA THR A 97 0.84 -3.24 -6.40
C THR A 97 2.34 -3.08 -6.30
N GLU A 98 3.10 -4.18 -6.32
CA GLU A 98 4.56 -4.09 -6.10
C GLU A 98 5.26 -3.42 -7.28
N PHE A 99 4.80 -3.68 -8.51
CA PHE A 99 5.31 -2.96 -9.67
C PHE A 99 4.82 -1.50 -9.70
N GLY A 100 3.56 -1.26 -9.29
CA GLY A 100 2.99 0.08 -9.26
C GLY A 100 3.66 1.02 -8.26
N SER A 101 4.04 0.52 -7.08
CA SER A 101 4.71 1.32 -6.05
C SER A 101 6.03 1.88 -6.60
N ILE A 102 6.86 1.06 -7.23
CA ILE A 102 8.14 1.46 -7.84
C ILE A 102 7.92 2.58 -8.86
N GLN A 103 6.87 2.49 -9.68
CA GLN A 103 6.54 3.51 -10.67
C GLN A 103 6.14 4.85 -10.03
N GLN A 104 5.53 4.84 -8.85
CA GLN A 104 5.19 6.05 -8.12
C GLN A 104 6.41 6.64 -7.38
N HIS A 105 7.15 5.80 -6.64
CA HIS A 105 8.31 6.20 -5.84
C HIS A 105 9.40 6.86 -6.69
N ARG A 106 9.70 6.30 -7.89
CA ARG A 106 10.75 6.81 -8.78
C ARG A 106 10.57 8.28 -9.18
N LEU A 107 9.33 8.79 -9.21
CA LEU A 107 9.03 10.14 -9.74
C LEU A 107 9.58 11.25 -8.86
N THR A 108 9.78 10.96 -7.57
CA THR A 108 10.18 11.95 -6.57
C THR A 108 11.35 11.50 -5.71
N LEU A 109 11.96 10.34 -5.99
CA LEU A 109 13.13 9.81 -5.30
C LEU A 109 14.30 10.82 -5.22
N ALA A 110 14.63 11.47 -6.33
CA ALA A 110 15.69 12.47 -6.42
C ALA A 110 15.40 13.78 -5.62
N ARG A 111 14.21 13.91 -5.03
CA ARG A 111 13.82 15.06 -4.19
C ARG A 111 14.09 14.81 -2.70
N ALA A 112 14.70 13.69 -2.34
CA ALA A 112 15.16 13.41 -0.99
C ALA A 112 16.06 14.54 -0.46
N GLN A 113 15.90 14.88 0.82
CA GLN A 113 16.75 15.88 1.50
C GLN A 113 17.97 15.27 2.17
N ASP A 114 17.99 13.94 2.28
CA ASP A 114 18.97 13.15 3.01
C ASP A 114 19.31 11.91 2.18
N GLU A 115 20.60 11.69 1.92
CA GLU A 115 21.12 10.54 1.15
C GLU A 115 20.65 9.22 1.78
N GLN A 116 20.59 9.15 3.12
CA GLN A 116 20.19 7.94 3.82
C GLN A 116 18.71 7.61 3.59
N ASP A 117 17.83 8.63 3.60
CA ASP A 117 16.41 8.45 3.31
C ASP A 117 16.21 8.03 1.84
N GLN A 118 16.97 8.63 0.91
CA GLN A 118 16.95 8.25 -0.51
C GLN A 118 17.33 6.78 -0.70
N MET A 119 18.43 6.34 -0.06
CA MET A 119 18.89 4.96 -0.13
C MET A 119 17.91 3.97 0.49
N TRP A 120 17.19 4.36 1.54
CA TRP A 120 16.16 3.50 2.15
C TRP A 120 14.96 3.32 1.23
N VAL A 121 14.47 4.39 0.61
CA VAL A 121 13.39 4.30 -0.40
C VAL A 121 13.86 3.46 -1.59
N LEU A 122 15.10 3.65 -2.06
CA LEU A 122 15.64 2.87 -3.18
C LEU A 122 15.77 1.38 -2.85
N ARG A 123 16.18 1.02 -1.62
CA ARG A 123 16.17 -0.37 -1.15
C ARG A 123 14.74 -0.94 -1.11
N MET A 124 13.79 -0.20 -0.54
CA MET A 124 12.39 -0.64 -0.50
C MET A 124 11.87 -0.90 -1.92
N MET A 125 12.12 -0.01 -2.90
CA MET A 125 11.72 -0.23 -4.29
C MET A 125 12.33 -1.50 -4.91
N ALA A 126 13.56 -1.85 -4.53
CA ALA A 126 14.20 -3.09 -4.96
C ALA A 126 13.59 -4.34 -4.28
N GLU A 127 13.17 -4.23 -3.02
CA GLU A 127 12.42 -5.28 -2.30
C GLU A 127 11.02 -5.45 -2.90
N GLU A 128 10.33 -4.36 -3.28
CA GLU A 128 9.07 -4.41 -4.04
C GLU A 128 9.22 -5.08 -5.40
N LEU A 129 10.34 -4.86 -6.10
CA LEU A 129 10.61 -5.57 -7.36
C LEU A 129 10.65 -7.10 -7.11
N ARG A 130 11.25 -7.51 -5.99
CA ARG A 130 11.31 -8.92 -5.58
C ARG A 130 9.94 -9.44 -5.14
N HIS A 131 9.14 -8.61 -4.48
CA HIS A 131 7.75 -8.93 -4.15
C HIS A 131 6.92 -9.20 -5.41
N GLY A 132 7.04 -8.33 -6.43
CA GLY A 132 6.41 -8.53 -7.73
C GLY A 132 6.89 -9.84 -8.38
N TYR A 133 8.21 -10.09 -8.36
CA TYR A 133 8.80 -11.34 -8.83
C TYR A 133 8.25 -12.58 -8.12
N GLN A 134 8.03 -12.51 -6.80
CA GLN A 134 7.42 -13.58 -6.01
C GLN A 134 6.00 -13.89 -6.48
N MET A 135 5.21 -12.86 -6.80
CA MET A 135 3.83 -13.06 -7.26
C MET A 135 3.80 -13.63 -8.68
N LEU A 136 4.69 -13.17 -9.57
CA LEU A 136 4.85 -13.79 -10.89
C LEU A 136 5.28 -15.26 -10.78
N HIS A 137 6.09 -15.61 -9.79
CA HIS A 137 6.47 -17.01 -9.53
C HIS A 137 5.25 -17.86 -9.19
N LEU A 138 4.33 -17.37 -8.36
CA LEU A 138 3.08 -18.10 -8.07
C LEU A 138 2.20 -18.32 -9.31
N LEU A 139 2.21 -17.37 -10.26
CA LEU A 139 1.50 -17.54 -11.53
C LEU A 139 2.16 -18.58 -12.45
N LEU A 140 3.48 -18.72 -12.38
CA LEU A 140 4.28 -19.53 -13.31
C LEU A 140 4.63 -20.95 -12.79
N ASP A 141 4.66 -21.15 -11.47
CA ASP A 141 5.04 -22.42 -10.82
C ASP A 141 3.90 -23.44 -10.73
N ASP A 142 2.67 -23.04 -11.08
CA ASP A 142 1.49 -23.91 -11.06
C ASP A 142 0.63 -23.76 -12.32
N ASP A 143 -0.23 -24.76 -12.57
CA ASP A 143 -1.14 -24.78 -13.70
C ASP A 143 -2.51 -24.20 -13.33
N TRP A 144 -2.79 -23.00 -13.86
CA TRP A 144 -4.03 -22.26 -13.63
C TRP A 144 -5.10 -22.51 -14.71
N SER A 145 -4.84 -23.38 -15.69
CA SER A 145 -5.73 -23.58 -16.85
C SER A 145 -7.13 -24.09 -16.51
N SER A 146 -7.30 -24.75 -15.35
CA SER A 146 -8.62 -25.17 -14.87
C SER A 146 -9.45 -24.02 -14.26
N LEU A 147 -8.83 -22.88 -14.00
CA LEU A 147 -9.40 -21.72 -13.29
C LEU A 147 -9.36 -20.43 -14.12
N SER A 148 -8.63 -20.41 -15.23
CA SER A 148 -8.52 -19.23 -16.09
C SER A 148 -8.32 -19.64 -17.55
N GLU A 149 -8.98 -18.91 -18.45
CA GLU A 149 -8.74 -19.01 -19.89
C GLU A 149 -7.46 -18.29 -20.31
N LEU A 150 -6.95 -17.37 -19.49
CA LEU A 150 -5.68 -16.69 -19.73
C LEU A 150 -4.52 -17.60 -19.35
N SER A 151 -3.50 -17.66 -20.21
CA SER A 151 -2.28 -18.36 -19.85
C SER A 151 -1.49 -17.58 -18.79
N SER A 152 -0.67 -18.27 -17.98
CA SER A 152 0.23 -17.59 -17.04
C SER A 152 1.18 -16.61 -17.73
N ALA A 153 1.56 -16.89 -18.98
CA ALA A 153 2.38 -15.99 -19.78
C ALA A 153 1.65 -14.68 -20.10
N ASP A 154 0.37 -14.76 -20.51
CA ASP A 154 -0.45 -13.58 -20.80
C ASP A 154 -0.71 -12.77 -19.54
N MET A 155 -0.95 -13.43 -18.39
CA MET A 155 -1.13 -12.75 -17.11
C MET A 155 0.14 -11.98 -16.69
N VAL A 156 1.32 -12.58 -16.86
CA VAL A 156 2.61 -11.92 -16.57
C VAL A 156 2.85 -10.74 -17.51
N GLU A 157 2.57 -10.90 -18.81
CA GLU A 157 2.69 -9.81 -19.79
C GLU A 157 1.74 -8.65 -19.46
N GLU A 158 0.49 -8.95 -19.12
CA GLU A 158 -0.50 -7.94 -18.69
C GLU A 158 0.03 -7.14 -17.49
N ILE A 159 0.49 -7.82 -16.43
CA ILE A 159 1.01 -7.17 -15.21
C ILE A 159 2.23 -6.29 -15.53
N LEU A 160 3.22 -6.81 -16.25
CA LEU A 160 4.45 -6.06 -16.57
C LEU A 160 4.20 -4.90 -17.54
N SER A 161 3.09 -4.91 -18.28
CA SER A 161 2.67 -3.83 -19.17
C SER A 161 1.91 -2.71 -18.46
N MET A 162 1.48 -2.91 -17.21
CA MET A 162 0.75 -1.90 -16.46
C MET A 162 1.62 -0.67 -16.20
N THR A 163 0.98 0.50 -16.24
CA THR A 163 1.58 1.80 -15.93
C THR A 163 0.68 2.55 -14.96
N THR A 164 1.18 3.57 -14.27
CA THR A 164 0.34 4.47 -13.47
C THR A 164 -0.90 4.92 -14.26
N GLY A 165 -2.07 4.60 -13.74
CA GLY A 165 -3.36 4.75 -14.41
C GLY A 165 -3.97 3.45 -14.93
N SER A 166 -3.30 2.29 -14.84
CA SER A 166 -3.85 0.97 -15.20
C SER A 166 -3.61 -0.13 -14.17
N HIS A 167 -3.02 0.18 -13.01
CA HIS A 167 -2.86 -0.79 -11.92
C HIS A 167 -4.21 -1.17 -11.30
N VAL A 168 -4.26 -2.37 -10.73
CA VAL A 168 -5.49 -2.98 -10.20
C VAL A 168 -6.10 -2.13 -9.06
N LEU A 169 -5.28 -1.61 -8.15
CA LEU A 169 -5.73 -0.84 -7.00
C LEU A 169 -5.52 0.66 -7.21
N GLY A 170 -6.56 1.44 -6.88
CA GLY A 170 -6.58 2.89 -7.13
C GLY A 170 -5.45 3.67 -6.48
N ALA A 171 -4.97 3.27 -5.30
CA ALA A 171 -3.86 3.92 -4.61
C ALA A 171 -2.56 3.96 -5.44
N PHE A 172 -2.34 2.95 -6.29
CA PHE A 172 -1.15 2.81 -7.14
C PHE A 172 -1.27 3.55 -8.48
N ASN A 173 -2.38 4.25 -8.68
CA ASN A 173 -2.65 5.07 -9.86
C ASN A 173 -2.65 6.57 -9.53
N ILE A 174 -2.20 6.95 -8.32
CA ILE A 174 -2.11 8.34 -7.87
C ILE A 174 -0.64 8.75 -7.83
N ASP A 175 -0.26 9.77 -8.58
CA ASP A 175 1.14 10.22 -8.62
C ASP A 175 1.63 10.74 -7.26
N PHE A 176 2.93 10.59 -7.03
CA PHE A 176 3.62 11.21 -5.91
C PHE A 176 4.05 12.62 -6.29
N ASP A 177 3.71 13.58 -5.44
CA ASP A 177 3.97 14.99 -5.70
C ASP A 177 5.25 15.49 -5.02
N SER A 178 5.71 14.77 -4.00
CA SER A 178 6.83 15.15 -3.15
C SER A 178 7.61 13.92 -2.64
N PHE A 179 8.79 14.15 -2.06
CA PHE A 179 9.47 13.09 -1.31
C PHE A 179 8.74 12.73 -0.01
N VAL A 180 7.92 13.64 0.54
CA VAL A 180 7.07 13.35 1.70
C VAL A 180 6.04 12.26 1.37
N ASP A 181 5.53 12.23 0.13
CA ASP A 181 4.67 11.14 -0.34
C ASP A 181 5.37 9.78 -0.24
N ASN A 182 6.65 9.67 -0.66
CA ASN A 182 7.39 8.39 -0.57
C ASN A 182 7.38 7.85 0.86
N VAL A 183 7.77 8.69 1.81
CA VAL A 183 7.94 8.28 3.20
C VAL A 183 6.59 8.02 3.87
N VAL A 184 5.60 8.89 3.66
CA VAL A 184 4.27 8.67 4.24
C VAL A 184 3.57 7.47 3.61
N PHE A 185 3.78 7.21 2.31
CA PHE A 185 3.29 6.00 1.65
C PHE A 185 3.88 4.76 2.30
N CYS A 186 5.21 4.70 2.54
CA CYS A 186 5.80 3.60 3.29
C CYS A 186 5.26 3.46 4.72
N ALA A 187 4.90 4.57 5.37
CA ALA A 187 4.34 4.51 6.72
C ALA A 187 2.90 3.98 6.75
N LEU A 188 2.13 4.16 5.67
CA LEU A 188 0.69 3.92 5.60
C LEU A 188 0.30 2.82 4.62
N ILE A 189 0.68 2.93 3.35
CA ILE A 189 0.27 2.01 2.29
C ILE A 189 1.03 0.68 2.36
N ASP A 190 2.34 0.69 2.55
CA ASP A 190 3.11 -0.55 2.82
C ASP A 190 2.62 -1.22 4.12
N ARG A 191 2.10 -0.42 5.08
CA ARG A 191 1.44 -0.99 6.26
C ARG A 191 0.19 -1.78 5.89
N VAL A 192 -0.56 -1.37 4.87
CA VAL A 192 -1.64 -2.22 4.31
C VAL A 192 -1.04 -3.49 3.72
N GLY A 193 0.08 -3.40 3.00
CA GLY A 193 0.87 -4.55 2.52
C GLY A 193 1.14 -5.57 3.62
N LYS A 194 1.72 -5.14 4.76
CA LYS A 194 1.90 -5.97 5.97
C LYS A 194 0.61 -6.71 6.37
N TYR A 195 -0.53 -6.03 6.44
CA TYR A 195 -1.79 -6.68 6.81
C TYR A 195 -2.23 -7.71 5.78
N GLN A 196 -2.14 -7.38 4.49
CA GLN A 196 -2.49 -8.30 3.40
C GLN A 196 -1.61 -9.55 3.42
N LEU A 197 -0.29 -9.38 3.50
CA LEU A 197 0.68 -10.48 3.58
C LEU A 197 0.49 -11.33 4.84
N ALA A 198 0.23 -10.72 5.99
CA ALA A 198 -0.01 -11.44 7.24
C ALA A 198 -1.29 -12.28 7.20
N MET A 199 -2.33 -11.77 6.53
CA MET A 199 -3.56 -12.49 6.27
C MET A 199 -3.36 -13.63 5.25
N GLN A 200 -2.68 -13.35 4.13
CA GLN A 200 -2.41 -14.31 3.06
C GLN A 200 -1.44 -15.43 3.50
N LYS A 201 -0.62 -15.20 4.52
CA LYS A 201 0.25 -16.22 5.13
C LYS A 201 -0.57 -17.41 5.65
N GLN A 202 -1.85 -17.21 5.95
CA GLN A 202 -2.76 -18.24 6.44
C GLN A 202 -3.61 -18.88 5.32
N SER A 203 -3.37 -18.53 4.06
CA SER A 203 -4.14 -19.03 2.91
C SER A 203 -4.25 -20.55 2.89
N ALA A 204 -5.43 -21.05 2.51
CA ALA A 204 -5.71 -22.46 2.29
C ALA A 204 -4.89 -23.06 1.14
N TYR A 205 -4.32 -22.23 0.26
CA TYR A 205 -3.39 -22.67 -0.78
C TYR A 205 -1.95 -22.54 -0.28
N LEU A 206 -1.30 -23.68 -0.05
CA LEU A 206 0.01 -23.75 0.61
C LEU A 206 1.10 -22.94 -0.13
N PRO A 207 1.21 -22.95 -1.48
CA PRO A 207 2.22 -22.15 -2.17
C PRO A 207 2.10 -20.63 -1.90
N MET A 208 0.88 -20.10 -1.77
CA MET A 208 0.66 -18.70 -1.36
C MET A 208 1.16 -18.50 0.08
N ALA A 209 0.73 -19.34 1.02
CA ALA A 209 1.13 -19.25 2.42
C ALA A 209 2.66 -19.28 2.61
N GLU A 210 3.35 -20.18 1.89
CA GLU A 210 4.82 -20.31 1.92
C GLU A 210 5.57 -19.10 1.36
N SER A 211 4.92 -18.30 0.50
CA SER A 211 5.55 -17.16 -0.18
C SER A 211 5.58 -15.88 0.67
N MET A 212 4.69 -15.77 1.66
CA MET A 212 4.52 -14.55 2.46
C MET A 212 5.63 -14.28 3.50
N PRO A 213 6.25 -15.27 4.16
CA PRO A 213 7.17 -15.00 5.27
C PRO A 213 8.38 -14.12 4.93
N GLN A 214 9.01 -14.33 3.77
CA GLN A 214 10.13 -13.49 3.36
C GLN A 214 9.66 -12.06 3.05
N MET A 215 8.53 -11.90 2.34
CA MET A 215 7.96 -10.59 2.07
C MET A 215 7.64 -9.85 3.38
N LEU A 216 7.06 -10.54 4.38
CA LEU A 216 6.80 -9.95 5.70
C LEU A 216 8.07 -9.51 6.44
N ARG A 217 9.21 -10.19 6.22
CA ARG A 217 10.50 -9.78 6.79
C ARG A 217 10.99 -8.48 6.14
N GLU A 218 10.85 -8.36 4.83
CA GLU A 218 11.22 -7.16 4.04
C GLU A 218 10.26 -5.99 4.31
N GLU A 219 8.94 -6.26 4.40
CA GLU A 219 7.92 -5.27 4.72
C GLU A 219 8.20 -4.53 6.04
N ALA A 220 8.81 -5.20 7.02
CA ALA A 220 9.22 -4.56 8.26
C ALA A 220 10.23 -3.42 8.03
N PHE A 221 11.12 -3.56 7.05
CA PHE A 221 12.01 -2.50 6.61
C PHE A 221 11.25 -1.39 5.89
N HIS A 222 10.25 -1.71 5.05
CA HIS A 222 9.41 -0.71 4.38
C HIS A 222 8.72 0.20 5.40
N LEU A 223 8.14 -0.37 6.46
CA LEU A 223 7.53 0.42 7.54
C LEU A 223 8.54 1.29 8.28
N ALA A 224 9.78 0.81 8.45
CA ALA A 224 10.85 1.61 9.03
C ALA A 224 11.25 2.78 8.11
N THR A 225 11.29 2.56 6.79
CA THR A 225 11.50 3.58 5.75
C THR A 225 10.46 4.69 5.78
N GLY A 226 9.24 4.40 6.21
CA GLY A 226 8.26 5.44 6.49
C GLY A 226 8.44 6.10 7.87
N VAL A 227 8.45 5.30 8.93
CA VAL A 227 8.33 5.83 10.31
C VAL A 227 9.62 6.52 10.78
N VAL A 228 10.80 6.02 10.44
CA VAL A 228 12.07 6.58 10.93
C VAL A 228 12.32 8.00 10.40
N PRO A 229 12.20 8.28 9.09
CA PRO A 229 12.32 9.65 8.60
C PRO A 229 11.23 10.58 9.16
N MET A 230 9.97 10.12 9.28
CA MET A 230 8.92 10.94 9.90
C MET A 230 9.26 11.34 11.35
N ARG A 231 9.83 10.43 12.15
CA ARG A 231 10.28 10.74 13.52
C ARG A 231 11.38 11.80 13.54
N LYS A 232 12.31 11.74 12.58
CA LYS A 232 13.38 12.73 12.39
C LYS A 232 12.76 14.08 12.03
N TRP A 233 11.85 14.11 11.05
CA TRP A 233 11.22 15.34 10.56
C TRP A 233 10.36 16.04 11.60
N VAL A 234 9.55 15.33 12.40
CA VAL A 234 8.78 16.00 13.47
C VAL A 234 9.68 16.58 14.56
N THR A 235 10.84 15.97 14.82
CA THR A 235 11.85 16.50 15.75
C THR A 235 12.52 17.76 15.20
N GLN A 236 12.83 17.79 13.89
CA GLN A 236 13.38 18.96 13.20
C GLN A 236 12.36 20.09 13.11
N ALA A 237 11.10 19.78 12.76
CA ALA A 237 10.00 20.74 12.74
C ALA A 237 9.76 21.36 14.12
N ALA A 238 9.90 20.59 15.21
CA ALA A 238 9.84 21.12 16.57
C ALA A 238 10.96 22.13 16.87
N ARG A 239 12.10 22.02 16.19
CA ARG A 239 13.23 22.95 16.32
C ARG A 239 13.16 24.14 15.35
N GLY A 240 12.07 24.24 14.59
CA GLY A 240 11.84 25.35 13.66
C GLY A 240 12.38 25.11 12.25
N GLU A 241 12.78 23.89 11.89
CA GLU A 241 13.07 23.59 10.48
C GLU A 241 11.82 23.72 9.60
N ILE A 242 12.02 24.24 8.40
CA ILE A 242 10.93 24.68 7.51
C ILE A 242 10.73 23.78 6.29
N TYR A 243 11.63 22.83 6.05
CA TYR A 243 11.62 22.01 4.84
C TYR A 243 10.46 21.01 4.82
N ILE A 244 10.28 20.27 5.92
CA ILE A 244 9.15 19.36 6.14
C ILE A 244 8.51 19.73 7.47
N THR A 245 7.29 20.25 7.40
CA THR A 245 6.58 20.77 8.57
C THR A 245 5.53 19.79 9.08
N MET A 246 5.05 19.99 10.31
CA MET A 246 3.89 19.27 10.84
C MET A 246 2.66 19.40 9.92
N SER A 247 2.47 20.58 9.29
CA SER A 247 1.37 20.82 8.34
C SER A 247 1.54 19.99 7.07
N SER A 248 2.75 19.96 6.50
CA SER A 248 3.08 19.14 5.33
C SER A 248 2.79 17.66 5.61
N LEU A 249 3.24 17.15 6.77
CA LEU A 249 2.96 15.77 7.19
C LEU A 249 1.46 15.52 7.40
N GLN A 250 0.74 16.42 8.06
CA GLN A 250 -0.70 16.29 8.26
C GLN A 250 -1.43 16.18 6.91
N LYS A 251 -1.15 17.07 5.97
CA LYS A 251 -1.78 17.05 4.64
C LYS A 251 -1.45 15.78 3.86
N THR A 252 -0.22 15.29 3.93
CA THR A 252 0.15 14.02 3.27
C THR A 252 -0.50 12.80 3.94
N LEU A 253 -0.64 12.79 5.28
CA LEU A 253 -1.44 11.78 5.99
C LEU A 253 -2.90 11.80 5.53
N ASN A 254 -3.49 13.00 5.39
CA ASN A 254 -4.87 13.19 4.92
C ASN A 254 -5.07 12.69 3.48
N LYS A 255 -4.04 12.81 2.63
CA LYS A 255 -4.04 12.24 1.26
C LYS A 255 -4.05 10.72 1.29
N TRP A 256 -3.16 10.09 2.05
CA TRP A 256 -2.87 8.65 1.93
C TRP A 256 -3.66 7.73 2.87
N LEU A 257 -4.05 8.19 4.07
CA LEU A 257 -4.81 7.34 5.00
C LEU A 257 -6.13 6.84 4.39
N PRO A 258 -6.96 7.67 3.73
CA PRO A 258 -8.18 7.20 3.06
C PRO A 258 -7.89 6.19 1.94
N ARG A 259 -6.77 6.35 1.22
CA ARG A 259 -6.38 5.39 0.17
C ARG A 259 -6.02 4.03 0.79
N GLY A 260 -5.31 4.03 1.92
CA GLY A 260 -4.98 2.82 2.66
C GLY A 260 -6.22 2.08 3.18
N LEU A 261 -7.20 2.80 3.71
CA LEU A 261 -8.48 2.21 4.14
C LEU A 261 -9.20 1.51 2.97
N GLU A 262 -9.22 2.15 1.80
CA GLU A 262 -9.90 1.62 0.61
C GLU A 262 -9.21 0.41 -0.02
N MET A 263 -7.90 0.22 0.22
CA MET A 263 -7.16 -0.95 -0.28
C MET A 263 -7.59 -2.26 0.37
N PHE A 264 -8.29 -2.22 1.51
CA PHE A 264 -8.90 -3.41 2.10
C PHE A 264 -10.19 -3.84 1.38
N GLY A 265 -10.74 -3.02 0.47
CA GLY A 265 -12.01 -3.27 -0.21
C GLY A 265 -13.22 -2.69 0.53
N ASP A 266 -14.43 -3.02 0.06
CA ASP A 266 -15.68 -2.60 0.72
C ASP A 266 -15.79 -3.21 2.12
N GLU A 267 -16.20 -2.44 3.11
CA GLU A 267 -16.26 -2.84 4.52
C GLU A 267 -17.21 -4.03 4.76
N ARG A 268 -18.21 -4.21 3.89
CA ARG A 268 -19.14 -5.35 3.93
C ARG A 268 -18.54 -6.62 3.32
N GLY A 269 -17.43 -6.49 2.61
CA GLY A 269 -16.75 -7.58 1.91
C GLY A 269 -15.81 -8.42 2.79
N GLY A 270 -15.09 -9.33 2.12
CA GLY A 270 -14.10 -10.21 2.75
C GLY A 270 -14.68 -11.49 3.38
N GLY A 271 -15.98 -11.56 3.67
CA GLY A 271 -16.62 -12.75 4.25
C GLY A 271 -16.45 -14.02 3.41
N THR A 272 -16.57 -13.93 2.08
CA THR A 272 -16.30 -15.05 1.16
C THR A 272 -14.87 -15.54 1.27
N ASN A 273 -13.89 -14.64 1.31
CA ASN A 273 -12.47 -15.02 1.42
C ASN A 273 -12.13 -15.65 2.78
N VAL A 274 -12.81 -15.22 3.85
CA VAL A 274 -12.71 -15.86 5.17
C VAL A 274 -13.30 -17.26 5.14
N ARG A 275 -14.52 -17.40 4.62
CA ARG A 275 -15.22 -18.68 4.47
C ARG A 275 -14.38 -19.70 3.70
N LEU A 276 -13.76 -19.25 2.60
CA LEU A 276 -12.92 -20.08 1.73
C LEU A 276 -11.52 -20.37 2.30
N GLY A 277 -11.16 -19.80 3.45
CA GLY A 277 -9.86 -20.00 4.10
C GLY A 277 -8.71 -19.26 3.43
N LEU A 278 -8.97 -18.21 2.63
CA LEU A 278 -7.93 -17.45 1.93
C LEU A 278 -7.32 -16.33 2.78
N LYS A 279 -8.08 -15.80 3.75
CA LYS A 279 -7.63 -14.84 4.76
C LYS A 279 -8.46 -14.95 6.03
N PRO A 280 -7.93 -14.62 7.22
CA PRO A 280 -8.64 -14.80 8.48
C PRO A 280 -9.58 -13.66 8.86
N LEU A 281 -9.46 -12.47 8.25
CA LEU A 281 -10.22 -11.28 8.64
C LEU A 281 -11.12 -10.77 7.52
N THR A 282 -12.29 -10.27 7.91
CA THR A 282 -13.14 -9.46 7.03
C THR A 282 -12.52 -8.09 6.78
N ASN A 283 -12.98 -7.39 5.74
CA ASN A 283 -12.42 -6.11 5.34
C ASN A 283 -12.56 -5.07 6.46
N ARG A 284 -13.74 -4.95 7.08
CA ARG A 284 -13.97 -4.02 8.20
C ARG A 284 -13.03 -4.25 9.38
N VAL A 285 -12.83 -5.50 9.78
CA VAL A 285 -11.96 -5.82 10.93
C VAL A 285 -10.52 -5.45 10.62
N ALA A 286 -10.02 -5.78 9.42
CA ALA A 286 -8.68 -5.42 8.99
C ALA A 286 -8.49 -3.89 8.89
N GLN A 287 -9.47 -3.18 8.33
CA GLN A 287 -9.46 -1.70 8.26
C GLN A 287 -9.38 -1.06 9.63
N GLN A 288 -10.20 -1.51 10.59
CA GLN A 288 -10.20 -0.97 11.95
C GLN A 288 -8.84 -1.19 12.63
N GLN A 289 -8.30 -2.41 12.53
CA GLN A 289 -6.98 -2.71 13.10
C GLN A 289 -5.88 -1.84 12.49
N TYR A 290 -5.91 -1.65 11.17
CA TYR A 290 -4.98 -0.76 10.47
C TYR A 290 -5.11 0.68 10.95
N TYR A 291 -6.33 1.22 11.04
CA TYR A 291 -6.58 2.57 11.52
C TYR A 291 -6.05 2.79 12.95
N ASP A 292 -6.32 1.83 13.85
CA ASP A 292 -5.82 1.85 15.22
C ASP A 292 -4.29 1.75 15.30
N GLU A 293 -3.64 1.02 14.37
CA GLU A 293 -2.19 0.97 14.26
C GLU A 293 -1.61 2.32 13.79
N VAL A 294 -2.22 2.95 12.79
CA VAL A 294 -1.79 4.28 12.31
C VAL A 294 -1.97 5.35 13.41
N ALA A 295 -3.04 5.29 14.20
CA ALA A 295 -3.23 6.19 15.34
C ALA A 295 -2.07 6.11 16.34
N LYS A 296 -1.50 4.92 16.57
CA LYS A 296 -0.31 4.73 17.42
C LYS A 296 0.94 5.37 16.81
N VAL A 297 1.09 5.31 15.48
CA VAL A 297 2.18 6.00 14.77
C VAL A 297 2.05 7.51 14.96
N VAL A 298 0.86 8.08 14.75
CA VAL A 298 0.59 9.51 14.96
C VAL A 298 0.88 9.93 16.40
N ALA A 299 0.47 9.13 17.39
CA ALA A 299 0.75 9.39 18.79
C ALA A 299 2.26 9.39 19.11
N ASP A 300 3.05 8.46 18.55
CA ASP A 300 4.51 8.44 18.70
C ASP A 300 5.18 9.68 18.06
N LEU A 301 4.72 10.09 16.88
CA LEU A 301 5.22 11.31 16.22
C LEU A 301 4.94 12.56 17.06
N ASN A 302 3.72 12.70 17.59
CA ASN A 302 3.36 13.80 18.48
C ASN A 302 4.17 13.81 19.78
N MET A 303 4.41 12.63 20.38
CA MET A 303 5.26 12.50 21.56
C MET A 303 6.67 13.00 21.29
N ARG A 304 7.23 12.69 20.11
CA ARG A 304 8.58 13.14 19.72
C ARG A 304 8.62 14.64 19.47
N TYR A 305 7.63 15.18 18.77
CA TYR A 305 7.48 16.62 18.59
C TYR A 305 7.45 17.34 19.94
N LEU A 306 6.59 16.91 20.87
CA LEU A 306 6.43 17.52 22.18
C LEU A 306 7.72 17.46 23.01
N ARG A 307 8.38 16.30 23.06
CA ARG A 307 9.65 16.14 23.78
C ARG A 307 10.79 16.96 23.19
N ALA A 308 10.76 17.22 21.89
CA ALA A 308 11.72 18.10 21.23
C ALA A 308 11.45 19.59 21.54
N ARG A 309 10.18 19.99 21.73
CA ARG A 309 9.79 21.35 22.15
C ARG A 309 10.04 21.60 23.63
N LEU A 310 9.79 20.61 24.48
CA LEU A 310 9.84 20.69 25.94
C LEU A 310 10.85 19.68 26.50
N PRO A 311 12.17 19.86 26.23
CA PRO A 311 13.20 18.88 26.61
C PRO A 311 13.41 18.78 28.13
N HIS A 312 12.90 19.72 28.92
CA HIS A 312 12.97 19.72 30.38
C HIS A 312 12.00 18.72 31.03
N LEU A 313 10.96 18.28 30.33
CA LEU A 313 9.98 17.34 30.87
C LEU A 313 10.53 15.92 30.90
N SER A 314 10.30 15.21 32.01
CA SER A 314 10.45 13.76 32.07
C SER A 314 9.45 13.07 31.13
N LEU A 315 9.66 11.78 30.86
CA LEU A 315 8.73 11.01 30.01
C LEU A 315 7.30 10.97 30.57
N ALA A 316 7.16 10.92 31.90
CA ALA A 316 5.84 10.91 32.54
C ALA A 316 5.13 12.26 32.40
N GLU A 317 5.86 13.36 32.62
CA GLU A 317 5.34 14.71 32.44
C GLU A 317 4.99 15.01 30.98
N ALA A 318 5.84 14.59 30.03
CA ALA A 318 5.57 14.73 28.61
C ALA A 318 4.30 13.95 28.17
N LYS A 319 4.07 12.76 28.73
CA LYS A 319 2.82 12.00 28.51
C LYS A 319 1.60 12.73 29.05
N ALA A 320 1.67 13.24 30.27
CA ALA A 320 0.58 14.01 30.87
C ALA A 320 0.31 15.31 30.09
N ALA A 321 1.36 16.01 29.66
CA ALA A 321 1.25 17.19 28.82
C ALA A 321 0.59 16.85 27.48
N LEU A 322 1.02 15.78 26.80
CA LEU A 322 0.44 15.37 25.53
C LEU A 322 -1.05 15.02 25.66
N ALA A 323 -1.44 14.29 26.71
CA ALA A 323 -2.83 13.96 26.97
C ALA A 323 -3.69 15.21 27.19
N ARG A 324 -3.21 16.19 27.97
CA ARG A 324 -3.89 17.48 28.15
C ARG A 324 -4.10 18.24 26.84
N VAL A 325 -3.12 18.18 25.92
CA VAL A 325 -3.27 18.82 24.60
C VAL A 325 -4.25 18.03 23.72
N VAL A 326 -4.03 16.73 23.55
CA VAL A 326 -4.78 15.91 22.57
C VAL A 326 -6.21 15.61 23.03
N GLU A 327 -6.40 15.24 24.29
CA GLU A 327 -7.69 14.86 24.86
C GLU A 327 -8.38 16.04 25.53
N GLY A 328 -7.62 16.89 26.23
CA GLY A 328 -8.14 18.05 26.96
C GLY A 328 -8.32 19.32 26.12
N GLY A 329 -7.75 19.37 24.91
CA GLY A 329 -7.78 20.56 24.05
C GLY A 329 -6.99 21.74 24.61
N GLU A 330 -6.10 21.51 25.59
CA GLU A 330 -5.37 22.57 26.28
C GLU A 330 -4.15 23.05 25.49
N VAL A 331 -3.70 24.28 25.77
CA VAL A 331 -2.40 24.77 25.33
C VAL A 331 -1.38 24.55 26.44
N VAL A 332 -0.40 23.68 26.21
CA VAL A 332 0.67 23.40 27.18
C VAL A 332 1.99 23.98 26.68
N GLU A 333 2.51 24.98 27.40
CA GLU A 333 3.79 25.64 27.09
C GLU A 333 3.93 26.06 25.61
N GLY A 334 2.85 26.59 25.02
CA GLY A 334 2.80 27.06 23.64
C GLY A 334 2.54 25.97 22.59
N ILE A 335 2.30 24.72 23.01
CA ILE A 335 1.85 23.63 22.14
C ILE A 335 0.33 23.53 22.25
N ALA A 336 -0.37 23.93 21.18
CA ALA A 336 -1.81 23.80 21.01
C ALA A 336 -2.15 22.55 20.19
N PRO A 337 -3.39 22.02 20.24
CA PRO A 337 -3.80 20.83 19.48
C PRO A 337 -3.52 20.93 17.98
N GLU A 338 -3.64 22.13 17.39
CA GLU A 338 -3.45 22.39 15.96
C GLU A 338 -1.97 22.32 15.54
N LYS A 339 -1.03 22.28 16.49
CA LYS A 339 0.40 22.08 16.22
C LYS A 339 0.78 20.60 16.15
N LEU A 340 -0.12 19.71 16.53
CA LEU A 340 0.08 18.27 16.54
C LEU A 340 -0.60 17.61 15.34
N LEU A 341 -0.12 16.42 14.98
CA LEU A 341 -0.77 15.57 14.00
C LEU A 341 -2.05 14.98 14.59
N ARG A 342 -3.08 14.83 13.78
CA ARG A 342 -4.38 14.26 14.14
C ARG A 342 -4.80 13.22 13.10
N MET A 343 -5.48 12.19 13.56
CA MET A 343 -6.13 11.23 12.65
C MET A 343 -7.34 11.92 12.00
N PRO A 344 -7.46 11.92 10.66
CA PRO A 344 -8.72 12.21 9.99
C PRO A 344 -9.81 11.24 10.42
N ASP A 345 -11.06 11.68 10.42
CA ASP A 345 -12.22 10.78 10.59
C ASP A 345 -12.17 9.60 9.59
N LEU A 346 -12.67 8.42 10.01
CA LEU A 346 -12.68 7.20 9.19
C LEU A 346 -13.43 7.35 7.86
N LEU A 347 -14.38 8.29 7.80
CA LEU A 347 -15.20 8.58 6.62
C LEU A 347 -14.63 9.72 5.77
N PHE A 348 -13.57 10.39 6.22
CA PHE A 348 -12.95 11.51 5.53
C PHE A 348 -12.43 11.11 4.15
N PHE A 349 -12.85 11.87 3.13
CA PHE A 349 -12.29 11.81 1.77
C PHE A 349 -12.25 10.40 1.17
N ARG A 350 -13.37 9.66 1.28
CA ARG A 350 -13.51 8.28 0.79
C ARG A 350 -14.11 8.23 -0.62
N ARG A 351 -13.60 7.31 -1.43
CA ARG A 351 -13.98 7.04 -2.84
C ARG A 351 -14.52 5.64 -3.03
N ARG A 352 -14.38 4.77 -2.03
CA ARG A 352 -14.76 3.36 -2.07
C ARG A 352 -15.28 2.92 -0.71
N GLY A 353 -16.06 1.84 -0.75
CA GLY A 353 -16.72 1.27 0.41
C GLY A 353 -18.05 1.96 0.71
N GLU A 354 -18.60 1.67 1.88
CA GLU A 354 -19.82 2.30 2.38
C GLU A 354 -19.78 3.83 2.41
N PRO A 355 -18.66 4.50 2.79
CA PRO A 355 -18.59 5.97 2.82
C PRO A 355 -18.22 6.60 1.48
N ALA A 356 -18.21 5.85 0.38
CA ALA A 356 -17.78 6.35 -0.93
C ALA A 356 -18.53 7.62 -1.32
N PHE A 357 -17.80 8.69 -1.64
CA PHE A 357 -18.32 9.99 -2.02
C PHE A 357 -19.22 10.66 -0.97
N GLY A 358 -19.13 10.23 0.30
CA GLY A 358 -19.66 10.99 1.43
C GLY A 358 -18.89 12.31 1.57
N MET A 359 -19.61 13.40 1.87
CA MET A 359 -19.02 14.71 2.13
C MET A 359 -18.77 14.88 3.64
N VAL A 360 -17.91 14.02 4.19
CA VAL A 360 -17.50 14.05 5.59
C VAL A 360 -16.12 14.69 5.70
N GLY A 361 -16.04 15.71 6.55
CA GLY A 361 -14.87 16.51 6.82
C GLY A 361 -13.83 15.84 7.70
N PHE A 362 -12.82 16.61 8.05
CA PHE A 362 -11.60 16.08 8.66
C PHE A 362 -11.87 15.63 10.10
N GLY A 363 -12.72 16.35 10.83
CA GLY A 363 -13.14 16.04 12.19
C GLY A 363 -14.47 15.28 12.27
N GLY A 364 -15.02 14.82 11.15
CA GLY A 364 -16.31 14.11 11.09
C GLY A 364 -17.51 15.02 10.81
N GLU A 365 -17.30 16.31 10.58
CA GLU A 365 -18.36 17.24 10.19
C GLU A 365 -18.97 16.89 8.83
N GLU A 366 -20.29 16.92 8.70
CA GLU A 366 -20.99 16.63 7.43
C GLU A 366 -21.23 17.92 6.64
N PHE A 367 -21.11 17.82 5.31
CA PHE A 367 -21.40 18.92 4.39
C PHE A 367 -22.57 18.53 3.47
N GLU A 368 -23.43 19.49 3.18
CA GLU A 368 -24.51 19.35 2.19
C GLU A 368 -24.16 19.98 0.83
N ASP A 369 -23.19 20.90 0.82
CA ASP A 369 -22.77 21.68 -0.34
C ASP A 369 -21.39 21.23 -0.85
N VAL A 370 -21.30 20.91 -2.14
CA VAL A 370 -20.08 20.40 -2.78
C VAL A 370 -18.98 21.46 -2.75
N ASP A 371 -19.30 22.74 -2.94
CA ASP A 371 -18.30 23.82 -2.97
C ASP A 371 -17.74 24.11 -1.57
N ALA A 372 -18.56 24.00 -0.52
CA ALA A 372 -18.11 24.05 0.86
C ALA A 372 -17.18 22.88 1.20
N TYR A 373 -17.55 21.65 0.82
CA TYR A 373 -16.71 20.48 1.04
C TYR A 373 -15.40 20.53 0.21
N ALA A 374 -15.44 21.01 -1.03
CA ALA A 374 -14.25 21.18 -1.85
C ALA A 374 -13.26 22.19 -1.24
N ARG A 375 -13.74 23.30 -0.67
CA ARG A 375 -12.91 24.24 0.10
C ARG A 375 -12.31 23.60 1.34
N HIS A 376 -13.10 22.82 2.06
CA HIS A 376 -12.62 22.05 3.21
C HIS A 376 -11.49 21.08 2.83
N LEU A 377 -11.66 20.33 1.73
CA LEU A 377 -10.61 19.45 1.20
C LEU A 377 -9.35 20.23 0.80
N ALA A 378 -9.49 21.42 0.21
CA ALA A 378 -8.37 22.27 -0.16
C ALA A 378 -7.52 22.74 1.03
N GLU A 379 -8.15 22.93 2.20
CA GLU A 379 -7.45 23.26 3.43
C GLU A 379 -6.67 22.07 4.00
N HIS A 380 -7.17 20.84 3.77
CA HIS A 380 -6.69 19.62 4.42
C HIS A 380 -5.81 18.72 3.55
N LEU A 381 -5.74 18.93 2.24
CA LEU A 381 -4.93 18.13 1.32
C LEU A 381 -3.71 18.90 0.80
N PRO A 382 -2.67 18.21 0.30
CA PRO A 382 -1.47 18.86 -0.25
C PRO A 382 -1.82 19.71 -1.48
N GLU A 383 -1.26 20.91 -1.57
CA GLU A 383 -1.54 21.85 -2.66
C GLU A 383 -1.19 21.28 -4.04
N SER A 384 -0.09 20.53 -4.12
CA SER A 384 0.33 19.83 -5.33
C SER A 384 -0.70 18.78 -5.77
N TYR A 385 -1.31 18.08 -4.81
CA TYR A 385 -2.32 17.09 -5.09
C TYR A 385 -3.64 17.74 -5.57
N LEU A 386 -4.01 18.91 -5.03
CA LEU A 386 -5.17 19.68 -5.51
C LEU A 386 -5.04 20.08 -6.98
N ALA A 387 -3.80 20.30 -7.46
CA ALA A 387 -3.53 20.62 -8.86
C ALA A 387 -3.55 19.39 -9.79
N SER A 388 -3.63 18.18 -9.25
CA SER A 388 -3.59 16.93 -10.02
C SER A 388 -4.87 16.70 -10.84
N SER A 389 -4.74 15.93 -11.92
CA SER A 389 -5.91 15.46 -12.66
C SER A 389 -6.79 14.53 -11.85
N ASP A 390 -6.19 13.73 -10.95
CA ASP A 390 -6.93 12.80 -10.08
C ASP A 390 -7.90 13.55 -9.15
N PHE A 391 -7.44 14.61 -8.48
CA PHE A 391 -8.29 15.41 -7.60
C PHE A 391 -9.41 16.11 -8.38
N ARG A 392 -9.10 16.65 -9.58
CA ARG A 392 -10.11 17.23 -10.47
C ARG A 392 -11.18 16.21 -10.85
N SER A 393 -10.78 15.00 -11.24
CA SER A 393 -11.70 13.92 -11.57
C SER A 393 -12.54 13.49 -10.38
N TYR A 394 -11.97 13.48 -9.16
CA TYR A 394 -12.74 13.21 -7.95
C TYR A 394 -13.85 14.25 -7.75
N LEU A 395 -13.56 15.55 -7.88
CA LEU A 395 -14.59 16.60 -7.71
C LEU A 395 -15.69 16.53 -8.77
N ASP A 396 -15.35 16.20 -10.02
CA ASP A 396 -16.36 15.97 -11.08
C ASP A 396 -17.29 14.80 -10.75
N LEU A 397 -16.73 13.67 -10.32
CA LEU A 397 -17.52 12.51 -9.90
C LEU A 397 -18.37 12.83 -8.65
N LEU A 398 -17.81 13.53 -7.67
CA LEU A 398 -18.54 13.95 -6.48
C LEU A 398 -19.73 14.85 -6.84
N GLY A 399 -19.54 15.83 -7.74
CA GLY A 399 -20.61 16.70 -8.20
C GLY A 399 -21.75 15.93 -8.88
N LYS A 400 -21.42 14.90 -9.68
CA LYS A 400 -22.42 14.01 -10.30
C LYS A 400 -23.19 13.18 -9.28
N VAL A 401 -22.51 12.68 -8.25
CA VAL A 401 -23.12 11.93 -7.14
C VAL A 401 -24.04 12.83 -6.33
N ALA A 402 -23.58 14.03 -5.94
CA ALA A 402 -24.38 15.00 -5.19
C ALA A 402 -25.61 15.48 -5.98
N ALA A 403 -25.50 15.62 -7.30
CA ALA A 403 -26.63 15.96 -8.18
C ALA A 403 -27.61 14.79 -8.43
N GLY A 404 -27.32 13.59 -7.92
CA GLY A 404 -28.16 12.40 -8.14
C GLY A 404 -28.10 11.86 -9.58
N THR A 405 -27.15 12.32 -10.39
CA THR A 405 -26.99 11.89 -11.80
C THR A 405 -26.13 10.62 -11.95
N MET A 406 -25.46 10.22 -10.88
CA MET A 406 -24.61 9.04 -10.80
C MET A 406 -24.67 8.47 -9.38
N THR A 407 -24.64 7.15 -9.24
CA THR A 407 -24.53 6.51 -7.92
C THR A 407 -23.09 6.52 -7.41
N ALA A 408 -22.88 6.50 -6.10
CA ALA A 408 -21.54 6.38 -5.51
C ALA A 408 -20.80 5.11 -5.98
N THR A 409 -21.53 4.01 -6.21
CA THR A 409 -20.97 2.76 -6.75
C THR A 409 -20.43 2.93 -8.18
N GLU A 410 -21.17 3.63 -9.05
CA GLU A 410 -20.70 3.92 -10.42
C GLU A 410 -19.49 4.85 -10.41
N ALA A 411 -19.51 5.88 -9.56
CA ALA A 411 -18.39 6.80 -9.38
C ALA A 411 -17.14 6.07 -8.86
N SER A 412 -17.30 5.15 -7.91
CA SER A 412 -16.20 4.34 -7.34
C SER A 412 -15.48 3.51 -8.40
N ARG A 413 -16.22 2.97 -9.39
CA ARG A 413 -15.66 2.18 -10.50
C ARG A 413 -14.85 3.05 -11.48
N GLN A 414 -15.13 4.34 -11.54
CA GLN A 414 -14.43 5.32 -12.40
C GLN A 414 -13.29 6.04 -11.67
N SER A 415 -13.05 5.74 -10.39
CA SER A 415 -12.11 6.48 -9.54
C SER A 415 -10.97 5.59 -9.02
N PRO A 416 -9.69 6.00 -9.16
CA PRO A 416 -9.22 7.19 -9.87
C PRO A 416 -9.45 7.08 -11.38
N SER A 417 -9.45 8.22 -12.09
CA SER A 417 -9.59 8.23 -13.55
C SER A 417 -8.39 7.52 -14.17
N LEU A 418 -8.59 6.30 -14.63
CA LEU A 418 -7.57 5.46 -15.25
C LEU A 418 -7.23 6.03 -16.63
N ARG A 419 -6.01 6.55 -16.81
CA ARG A 419 -5.49 6.80 -18.16
C ARG A 419 -5.23 5.45 -18.80
N ARG A 420 -6.07 5.06 -19.78
CA ARG A 420 -5.69 4.02 -20.73
C ARG A 420 -4.59 4.58 -21.62
N VAL A 421 -3.34 4.45 -21.18
CA VAL A 421 -2.21 4.60 -22.07
C VAL A 421 -2.06 3.26 -22.79
N ALA A 422 -2.26 3.26 -24.11
CA ALA A 422 -1.79 2.16 -24.95
C ALA A 422 -0.26 2.16 -24.90
N GLY A 423 0.30 1.57 -23.85
CA GLY A 423 1.73 1.41 -23.66
C GLY A 423 2.20 0.12 -24.31
N THR A 424 3.33 0.16 -25.01
CA THR A 424 4.05 -1.05 -25.40
C THR A 424 4.67 -1.61 -24.12
N CYS A 425 4.48 -2.91 -23.80
CA CYS A 425 5.21 -3.49 -22.67
C CYS A 425 6.72 -3.29 -22.92
N PRO A 426 7.49 -2.67 -22.02
CA PRO A 426 8.94 -2.58 -22.16
C PRO A 426 9.60 -3.97 -22.25
N CYS A 427 8.87 -5.01 -21.83
CA CYS A 427 9.25 -6.40 -21.92
C CYS A 427 9.10 -7.04 -23.31
N SER A 428 8.26 -6.50 -24.21
CA SER A 428 7.89 -7.15 -25.47
C SER A 428 8.72 -6.64 -26.66
N LYS A 429 9.16 -7.57 -27.53
CA LYS A 429 9.74 -7.24 -28.85
C LYS A 429 8.68 -6.99 -29.93
N SER A 430 7.39 -7.07 -29.57
CA SER A 430 6.26 -7.03 -30.49
C SER A 430 5.12 -6.21 -29.89
N VAL A 431 4.67 -5.21 -30.65
CA VAL A 431 3.49 -4.40 -30.32
C VAL A 431 2.25 -5.30 -30.36
N ARG A 432 1.65 -5.59 -29.21
CA ARG A 432 0.30 -6.15 -29.12
C ARG A 432 -0.59 -5.16 -28.39
N TRP A 433 -1.77 -4.93 -28.97
CA TRP A 433 -2.79 -4.08 -28.38
C TRP A 433 -3.49 -4.86 -27.28
N VAL A 434 -3.42 -4.38 -26.04
CA VAL A 434 -4.23 -4.92 -24.94
C VAL A 434 -5.70 -4.65 -25.29
N VAL A 435 -6.49 -5.72 -25.43
CA VAL A 435 -7.92 -5.63 -25.68
C VAL A 435 -8.61 -5.34 -24.35
N ASP A 436 -9.41 -4.28 -24.34
CA ASP A 436 -10.18 -3.85 -23.18
C ASP A 436 -11.08 -4.96 -22.65
N SER A 437 -10.70 -5.56 -21.52
CA SER A 437 -11.62 -6.33 -20.67
C SER A 437 -12.06 -5.44 -19.52
N PRO A 438 -13.36 -5.38 -19.19
CA PRO A 438 -13.81 -4.71 -17.98
C PRO A 438 -13.09 -5.34 -16.78
N ALA A 439 -12.56 -4.51 -15.88
CA ALA A 439 -11.98 -4.98 -14.63
C ALA A 439 -12.98 -5.94 -13.97
N PRO A 440 -12.57 -7.14 -13.50
CA PRO A 440 -13.45 -7.95 -12.68
C PRO A 440 -13.92 -7.09 -11.51
N ALA A 441 -15.19 -7.21 -11.15
CA ALA A 441 -15.70 -6.60 -9.94
C ALA A 441 -14.90 -7.16 -8.77
N VAL A 442 -13.88 -6.43 -8.32
CA VAL A 442 -13.16 -6.73 -7.08
C VAL A 442 -14.16 -6.48 -5.97
N LEU A 443 -14.71 -7.58 -5.44
CA LEU A 443 -15.64 -7.62 -4.30
C LEU A 443 -14.86 -7.50 -2.98
#